data_AF-B4KR64-F1
#
_entry.id   AF-B4KR64-F1
#
_cell.length_a   1.000
_cell.length_b   1.000
_cell.length_c   1.000
_cell.angle_alpha   90.00
_cell.angle_beta   90.00
_cell.angle_gamma   90.00
#
_symmetry.space_group_name_H-M   'P 1'
#
loop_
_entity.id
_entity.type
_entity.pdbx_description
1 polymer ?
#
loop_
_entity_poly.entity_id
_entity_poly.type
_entity_poly.pdbx_seq_one_letter_code
_entity_poly.pdbx_strand_id
1 'polypeptide(L)'
;MLWQKLLPVLLLAVALAAATPTSNHSSQYEESTQRILDVATQRMRVIWDMRRRIFLQLTSKGKSPLGGQAPSKQEVETETYKLLHELAANLSVVPVEQLRDPLLRRRVQRLAKLQLHGLRPDDYEQAKDLLRTMQNFISGALVCTSDDCSARRPLAMYPQLYNLNMHTRVYEDLKTNWFYWRIAINDKDTARSTFIDYVRLLRIAATYNGHVTPSRTWYLYYDTENFQAEMEEVIWEIMPLYREMHAYLRHSAKLAYPKANIKDDGAISAPVFDQMLSQAWYSHQIFRTPYPKDQLPSVHHRLEEVLVTPVKINNKATEFFESLGLNKMSSNFYERFLRRMNDDEGGPDCKSQVYYFPPDVAMRYCPKPNYKKLMQIHGTMAELQYNIYKRELPFGLDTEPCPGFAAALGETAVLASGTPRHLHRLYILLNDSLTENQSLNRLFRMGVHTLLAVPQYFINDKFLVDVMDGRIGVQDYNCAYWRLQDKFAGVQPPRWRTAKDFDLDYKFYRGLQPEKSSTRKFISEVLGFQFYRSFCIASQQYKPGDPNFPLHNCDFHKSTEAGDLMREMMKLGATKHWRDIMFIATGERKLSGRGILEYFAPLFTWLKERNMQLELEPGWEADELCRNE
;
A
#
# COMPACT_ATOMS: atom_id res chain seq x y z
N MET A 1 -66.67 -50.87 5.75
CA MET A 1 -67.18 -50.47 4.41
C MET A 1 -66.01 -50.49 3.46
N LEU A 2 -65.77 -51.62 2.77
CA LEU A 2 -66.15 -51.84 1.35
C LEU A 2 -65.56 -50.76 0.44
N TRP A 3 -64.39 -51.02 -0.17
CA TRP A 3 -64.19 -51.69 -1.48
C TRP A 3 -64.59 -50.84 -2.69
N GLN A 4 -63.61 -50.63 -3.59
CA GLN A 4 -63.62 -50.66 -5.07
C GLN A 4 -62.49 -49.72 -5.57
N LYS A 5 -61.61 -50.00 -6.54
CA LYS A 5 -61.35 -51.08 -7.53
C LYS A 5 -59.92 -50.79 -8.09
N LEU A 6 -59.01 -51.78 -8.18
CA LEU A 6 -58.59 -52.53 -9.41
C LEU A 6 -58.12 -51.58 -10.57
N LEU A 7 -56.93 -51.67 -11.19
CA LEU A 7 -55.99 -52.76 -11.52
C LEU A 7 -54.58 -52.15 -11.90
N PRO A 8 -53.50 -52.95 -12.02
CA PRO A 8 -52.10 -52.52 -12.16
C PRO A 8 -51.59 -52.50 -13.62
N VAL A 9 -50.49 -51.78 -13.88
CA VAL A 9 -49.69 -51.92 -15.10
C VAL A 9 -48.22 -52.12 -14.72
N LEU A 10 -47.67 -53.25 -15.16
CA LEU A 10 -46.26 -53.61 -15.16
C LEU A 10 -45.40 -52.49 -15.75
N LEU A 11 -44.20 -52.29 -15.20
CA LEU A 11 -43.02 -51.96 -15.98
C LEU A 11 -41.78 -52.49 -15.25
N LEU A 12 -41.39 -53.71 -15.62
CA LEU A 12 -39.98 -54.09 -15.66
C LEU A 12 -39.30 -53.21 -16.70
N ALA A 13 -38.13 -52.67 -16.35
CA ALA A 13 -36.89 -52.73 -17.13
C ALA A 13 -36.10 -51.41 -17.15
N VAL A 14 -34.79 -51.63 -16.94
CA VAL A 14 -33.65 -50.81 -17.29
C VAL A 14 -33.30 -49.66 -16.35
N ALA A 15 -32.44 -50.01 -15.39
CA ALA A 15 -31.39 -49.11 -14.93
C ALA A 15 -30.55 -48.66 -16.14
N LEU A 16 -30.86 -47.49 -16.68
CA LEU A 16 -29.95 -46.73 -17.52
C LEU A 16 -29.25 -45.73 -16.60
N ALA A 17 -28.05 -46.13 -16.17
CA ALA A 17 -27.04 -45.19 -15.73
C ALA A 17 -26.79 -44.21 -16.89
N ALA A 18 -27.43 -43.04 -16.85
CA ALA A 18 -27.02 -41.90 -17.64
C ALA A 18 -25.72 -41.36 -17.03
N ALA A 19 -24.61 -42.06 -17.29
CA ALA A 19 -23.29 -41.47 -17.21
C ALA A 19 -23.22 -40.40 -18.31
N THR A 20 -23.45 -39.15 -17.94
CA THR A 20 -23.29 -38.00 -18.84
C THR A 20 -21.83 -37.93 -19.33
N PRO A 21 -21.57 -37.60 -20.62
CA PRO A 21 -20.24 -37.56 -21.22
C PRO A 21 -19.39 -36.34 -20.80
N THR A 22 -19.76 -35.64 -19.72
CA THR A 22 -19.08 -34.45 -19.22
C THR A 22 -17.69 -34.74 -18.64
N SER A 23 -17.39 -36.00 -18.28
CA SER A 23 -16.11 -36.35 -17.65
C SER A 23 -14.92 -36.30 -18.60
N ASN A 24 -15.05 -36.85 -19.81
CA ASN A 24 -13.94 -36.91 -20.77
C ASN A 24 -13.52 -35.53 -21.28
N HIS A 25 -14.48 -34.63 -21.56
CA HIS A 25 -14.16 -33.28 -22.02
C HIS A 25 -13.49 -32.44 -20.94
N SER A 26 -13.98 -32.49 -19.68
CA SER A 26 -13.32 -31.78 -18.57
C SER A 26 -11.87 -32.22 -18.36
N SER A 27 -11.61 -33.53 -18.45
CA SER A 27 -10.24 -34.07 -18.32
C SER A 27 -9.32 -33.61 -19.45
N GLN A 28 -9.83 -33.50 -20.69
CA GLN A 28 -9.05 -33.01 -21.83
C GLN A 28 -8.70 -31.52 -21.70
N TYR A 29 -9.64 -30.69 -21.23
CA TYR A 29 -9.38 -29.27 -21.00
C TYR A 29 -8.35 -29.05 -19.89
N GLU A 30 -8.42 -29.84 -18.80
CA GLU A 30 -7.41 -29.77 -17.73
C GLU A 30 -6.02 -30.15 -18.21
N GLU A 31 -5.90 -31.24 -18.96
CA GLU A 31 -4.61 -31.69 -19.48
C GLU A 31 -4.00 -30.67 -20.46
N SER A 32 -4.81 -30.13 -21.37
CA SER A 32 -4.38 -29.07 -22.29
C SER A 32 -3.95 -27.80 -21.55
N THR A 33 -4.74 -27.37 -20.56
CA THR A 33 -4.43 -26.19 -19.72
C THR A 33 -3.14 -26.39 -18.95
N GLN A 34 -2.93 -27.58 -18.38
CA GLN A 34 -1.71 -27.91 -17.65
C GLN A 34 -0.48 -27.84 -18.57
N ARG A 35 -0.57 -28.38 -19.79
CA ARG A 35 0.53 -28.28 -20.78
C ARG A 35 0.90 -26.83 -21.11
N ILE A 36 -0.10 -25.95 -21.29
CA ILE A 36 0.13 -24.51 -21.52
C ILE A 36 0.90 -23.92 -20.33
N LEU A 37 0.47 -24.22 -19.11
CA LEU A 37 1.07 -23.71 -17.88
C LEU A 37 2.47 -24.28 -17.61
N ASP A 38 2.74 -25.52 -18.01
CA ASP A 38 4.06 -26.15 -17.87
C ASP A 38 5.08 -25.48 -18.81
N VAL A 39 4.71 -25.27 -20.08
CA VAL A 39 5.53 -24.53 -21.05
C VAL A 39 5.83 -23.12 -20.54
N ALA A 40 4.81 -22.43 -20.05
CA ALA A 40 4.96 -21.10 -19.49
C ALA A 40 5.83 -21.08 -18.23
N THR A 41 5.72 -22.11 -17.37
CA THR A 41 6.58 -22.25 -16.19
C THR A 41 8.05 -22.40 -16.60
N GLN A 42 8.36 -23.19 -17.63
CA GLN A 42 9.74 -23.30 -18.12
C GLN A 42 10.26 -21.97 -18.69
N ARG A 43 9.45 -21.24 -19.45
CA ARG A 43 9.82 -19.92 -19.94
C ARG A 43 10.01 -18.90 -18.82
N MET A 44 9.14 -18.91 -17.82
CA MET A 44 9.28 -18.03 -16.66
C MET A 44 10.57 -18.33 -15.86
N ARG A 45 11.00 -19.60 -15.78
CA ARG A 45 12.30 -19.96 -15.20
C ARG A 45 13.48 -19.32 -15.94
N VAL A 46 13.42 -19.21 -17.28
CA VAL A 46 14.44 -18.50 -18.05
C VAL A 46 14.45 -17.01 -17.68
N ILE A 47 13.28 -16.38 -17.57
CA ILE A 47 13.16 -14.97 -17.16
C ILE A 47 13.68 -14.76 -15.74
N TRP A 48 13.38 -15.66 -14.80
CA TRP A 48 13.92 -15.60 -13.44
C TRP A 48 15.44 -15.75 -13.43
N ASP A 49 16.00 -16.63 -14.24
CA ASP A 49 17.45 -16.80 -14.36
C ASP A 49 18.13 -15.55 -14.98
N MET A 50 17.47 -14.88 -15.94
CA MET A 50 17.92 -13.58 -16.45
C MET A 50 17.96 -12.53 -15.32
N ARG A 51 16.89 -12.41 -14.53
CA ARG A 51 16.81 -11.48 -13.38
C ARG A 51 17.89 -11.80 -12.33
N ARG A 52 18.12 -13.08 -12.06
CA ARG A 52 19.16 -13.57 -11.16
C ARG A 52 20.55 -13.18 -11.64
N ARG A 53 20.86 -13.36 -12.94
CA ARG A 53 22.14 -12.91 -13.52
C ARG A 53 22.34 -11.41 -13.39
N ILE A 54 21.32 -10.61 -13.68
CA ILE A 54 21.36 -9.15 -13.50
C ILE A 54 21.68 -8.82 -12.05
N PHE A 55 20.95 -9.41 -11.10
CA PHE A 55 21.20 -9.19 -9.68
C PHE A 55 22.64 -9.50 -9.30
N LEU A 56 23.16 -10.68 -9.67
CA LEU A 56 24.51 -11.10 -9.33
C LEU A 56 25.58 -10.19 -9.97
N GLN A 57 25.32 -9.59 -11.13
CA GLN A 57 26.27 -8.64 -11.73
C GLN A 57 26.37 -7.30 -11.00
N LEU A 58 25.31 -6.89 -10.29
CA LEU A 58 25.36 -5.70 -9.44
C LEU A 58 26.34 -5.87 -8.25
N THR A 59 26.95 -7.06 -8.07
CA THR A 59 27.63 -7.45 -6.83
C THR A 59 29.16 -7.50 -6.86
N SER A 60 29.84 -7.33 -8.00
CA SER A 60 31.31 -7.17 -8.04
C SER A 60 31.83 -6.66 -9.37
N LYS A 61 32.48 -5.47 -9.41
CA LYS A 61 33.36 -4.96 -10.50
C LYS A 61 33.07 -5.50 -11.92
N GLY A 62 31.81 -5.54 -12.34
CA GLY A 62 31.38 -6.03 -13.66
C GLY A 62 31.69 -7.50 -14.02
N LYS A 63 32.11 -8.39 -13.10
CA LYS A 63 32.32 -9.82 -13.41
C LYS A 63 31.33 -10.70 -12.64
N SER A 64 30.36 -11.23 -13.37
CA SER A 64 29.46 -12.29 -12.90
C SER A 64 30.28 -13.49 -12.39
N PRO A 65 29.98 -14.06 -11.21
CA PRO A 65 30.58 -15.33 -10.77
C PRO A 65 30.32 -16.49 -11.75
N LEU A 66 29.33 -16.33 -12.65
CA LEU A 66 28.92 -17.31 -13.65
C LEU A 66 29.58 -17.09 -15.03
N GLY A 67 30.41 -16.04 -15.21
CA GLY A 67 30.86 -15.61 -16.53
C GLY A 67 29.73 -15.01 -17.40
N GLY A 68 30.07 -14.39 -18.53
CA GLY A 68 29.12 -13.84 -19.52
C GLY A 68 28.56 -12.43 -19.23
N GLN A 69 28.07 -11.76 -20.28
CA GLN A 69 27.34 -10.48 -20.21
C GLN A 69 25.91 -10.74 -19.70
N ALA A 70 25.40 -9.94 -18.76
CA ALA A 70 24.02 -10.13 -18.30
C ALA A 70 23.06 -9.60 -19.36
N PRO A 71 21.86 -10.17 -19.42
CA PRO A 71 20.79 -9.59 -20.22
C PRO A 71 20.51 -8.15 -19.75
N SER A 72 20.05 -7.32 -20.68
CA SER A 72 19.60 -5.97 -20.32
C SER A 72 18.26 -6.03 -19.58
N LYS A 73 17.93 -5.00 -18.78
CA LYS A 73 16.59 -4.89 -18.17
C LYS A 73 15.48 -4.89 -19.22
N GLN A 74 15.73 -4.25 -20.37
CA GLN A 74 14.79 -4.18 -21.48
C GLN A 74 14.55 -5.54 -22.15
N GLU A 75 15.57 -6.40 -22.21
CA GLU A 75 15.43 -7.78 -22.69
C GLU A 75 14.52 -8.61 -21.77
N VAL A 76 14.71 -8.49 -20.45
CA VAL A 76 13.83 -9.14 -19.45
C VAL A 76 12.37 -8.67 -19.58
N GLU A 77 12.17 -7.37 -19.74
CA GLU A 77 10.83 -6.79 -19.95
C GLU A 77 10.19 -7.30 -21.23
N THR A 78 10.94 -7.38 -22.32
CA THR A 78 10.47 -7.88 -23.62
C THR A 78 10.06 -9.36 -23.54
N GLU A 79 10.90 -10.22 -22.94
CA GLU A 79 10.57 -11.64 -22.78
C GLU A 79 9.40 -11.85 -21.81
N THR A 80 9.30 -11.03 -20.76
CA THR A 80 8.13 -11.04 -19.87
C THR A 80 6.86 -10.66 -20.63
N TYR A 81 6.92 -9.60 -21.45
CA TYR A 81 5.79 -9.14 -22.26
C TYR A 81 5.29 -10.23 -23.21
N LYS A 82 6.20 -10.89 -23.95
CA LYS A 82 5.86 -12.00 -24.86
C LYS A 82 5.20 -13.17 -24.12
N LEU A 83 5.79 -13.59 -23.00
CA LEU A 83 5.25 -14.67 -22.19
C LEU A 83 3.83 -14.35 -21.71
N LEU A 84 3.58 -13.15 -21.19
CA LEU A 84 2.27 -12.75 -20.71
C LEU A 84 1.24 -12.75 -21.84
N HIS A 85 1.58 -12.25 -23.03
CA HIS A 85 0.69 -12.23 -24.19
C HIS A 85 0.31 -13.62 -24.67
N GLU A 86 1.30 -14.50 -24.84
CA GLU A 86 1.06 -15.89 -25.25
C GLU A 86 0.22 -16.63 -24.22
N LEU A 87 0.49 -16.41 -22.92
CA LEU A 87 -0.33 -16.95 -21.84
C LEU A 87 -1.78 -16.47 -21.93
N ALA A 88 -1.99 -15.16 -22.05
CA ALA A 88 -3.32 -14.60 -22.11
C ALA A 88 -4.10 -15.12 -23.33
N ALA A 89 -3.46 -15.17 -24.51
CA ALA A 89 -4.08 -15.71 -25.72
C ALA A 89 -4.51 -17.17 -25.52
N ASN A 90 -3.61 -18.02 -25.02
CA ASN A 90 -3.88 -19.45 -24.84
C ASN A 90 -4.89 -19.74 -23.70
N LEU A 91 -4.86 -18.96 -22.62
CA LEU A 91 -5.72 -19.17 -21.45
C LEU A 91 -7.09 -18.52 -21.58
N SER A 92 -7.24 -17.48 -22.41
CA SER A 92 -8.52 -16.78 -22.61
C SER A 92 -9.62 -17.64 -23.24
N VAL A 93 -9.24 -18.69 -23.96
CA VAL A 93 -10.16 -19.65 -24.62
C VAL A 93 -10.50 -20.85 -23.73
N VAL A 94 -9.87 -20.97 -22.56
CA VAL A 94 -10.10 -22.10 -21.64
C VAL A 94 -11.43 -21.91 -20.91
N PRO A 95 -12.37 -22.88 -20.98
CA PRO A 95 -13.64 -22.79 -20.27
C PRO A 95 -13.42 -23.03 -18.77
N VAL A 96 -13.16 -21.95 -18.02
CA VAL A 96 -12.80 -22.00 -16.58
C VAL A 96 -13.79 -22.81 -15.74
N GLU A 97 -15.09 -22.72 -16.06
CA GLU A 97 -16.15 -23.45 -15.35
C GLU A 97 -16.08 -24.98 -15.51
N GLN A 98 -15.43 -25.46 -16.57
CA GLN A 98 -15.28 -26.89 -16.86
C GLN A 98 -14.02 -27.50 -16.22
N LEU A 99 -13.13 -26.68 -15.65
CA LEU A 99 -11.97 -27.14 -14.90
C LEU A 99 -12.41 -27.54 -13.48
N ARG A 100 -12.10 -28.77 -13.08
CA ARG A 100 -12.43 -29.33 -11.76
C ARG A 100 -11.47 -28.82 -10.70
N ASP A 101 -10.17 -28.77 -11.00
CA ASP A 101 -9.15 -28.28 -10.08
C ASP A 101 -9.35 -26.77 -9.77
N PRO A 102 -9.67 -26.40 -8.52
CA PRO A 102 -9.80 -25.00 -8.13
C PRO A 102 -8.51 -24.20 -8.29
N LEU A 103 -7.34 -24.82 -8.12
CA LEU A 103 -6.05 -24.13 -8.29
C LEU A 103 -5.80 -23.83 -9.77
N LEU A 104 -6.10 -24.79 -10.65
CA LEU A 104 -6.03 -24.58 -12.09
C LEU A 104 -6.97 -23.46 -12.52
N ARG A 105 -8.23 -23.45 -12.06
CA ARG A 105 -9.18 -22.34 -12.31
C ARG A 105 -8.59 -20.99 -11.92
N ARG A 106 -8.05 -20.90 -10.71
CA ARG A 106 -7.47 -19.65 -10.21
C ARG A 106 -6.26 -19.19 -11.01
N ARG A 107 -5.39 -20.11 -11.44
CA ARG A 107 -4.26 -19.81 -12.34
C ARG A 107 -4.74 -19.24 -13.67
N VAL A 108 -5.73 -19.89 -14.30
CA VAL A 108 -6.30 -19.42 -15.56
C VAL A 108 -6.92 -18.04 -15.41
N GLN A 109 -7.77 -17.83 -14.39
CA GLN A 109 -8.43 -16.54 -14.13
C GLN A 109 -7.43 -15.38 -13.97
N ARG A 110 -6.30 -15.62 -13.30
CA ARG A 110 -5.29 -14.59 -13.04
C ARG A 110 -4.36 -14.36 -14.23
N LEU A 111 -3.88 -15.44 -14.86
CA LEU A 111 -2.90 -15.36 -15.95
C LEU A 111 -3.51 -15.03 -17.31
N ALA A 112 -4.84 -15.18 -17.48
CA ALA A 112 -5.54 -14.82 -18.72
C ALA A 112 -5.72 -13.31 -18.91
N LYS A 113 -5.40 -12.48 -17.90
CA LYS A 113 -5.61 -11.03 -17.91
C LYS A 113 -4.27 -10.31 -18.00
N LEU A 114 -4.18 -9.34 -18.91
CA LEU A 114 -2.94 -8.62 -19.20
C LEU A 114 -2.83 -7.27 -18.46
N GLN A 115 -3.94 -6.76 -17.91
CA GLN A 115 -4.03 -5.41 -17.35
C GLN A 115 -3.53 -4.39 -18.41
N LEU A 116 -2.63 -3.48 -18.04
CA LEU A 116 -2.02 -2.53 -18.97
C LEU A 116 -1.21 -3.19 -20.10
N HIS A 117 -0.69 -4.40 -19.89
CA HIS A 117 0.03 -5.12 -20.95
C HIS A 117 -0.89 -5.54 -22.08
N GLY A 118 -2.22 -5.46 -21.94
CA GLY A 118 -3.16 -5.77 -23.02
C GLY A 118 -3.25 -4.69 -24.09
N LEU A 119 -2.63 -3.54 -23.87
CA LEU A 119 -2.52 -2.49 -24.88
C LEU A 119 -1.66 -2.95 -26.06
N ARG A 120 -1.93 -2.39 -27.24
CA ARG A 120 -1.04 -2.54 -28.39
C ARG A 120 0.36 -1.99 -28.04
N PRO A 121 1.44 -2.48 -28.67
CA PRO A 121 2.80 -2.04 -28.34
C PRO A 121 2.98 -0.51 -28.30
N ASP A 122 2.46 0.20 -29.30
CA ASP A 122 2.55 1.67 -29.35
C ASP A 122 1.74 2.35 -28.22
N ASP A 123 0.52 1.86 -27.95
CA ASP A 123 -0.32 2.34 -26.85
C ASP A 123 0.31 2.03 -25.47
N TYR A 124 0.99 0.90 -25.34
CA TYR A 124 1.67 0.48 -24.11
C TYR A 124 2.91 1.34 -23.83
N GLU A 125 3.74 1.61 -24.84
CA GLU A 125 4.86 2.53 -24.71
C GLU A 125 4.38 3.97 -24.44
N GLN A 126 3.29 4.41 -25.10
CA GLN A 126 2.65 5.69 -24.78
C GLN A 126 2.19 5.75 -23.32
N ALA A 127 1.57 4.68 -22.80
CA ALA A 127 1.13 4.63 -21.40
C ALA A 127 2.31 4.73 -20.42
N LYS A 128 3.44 4.06 -20.73
CA LYS A 128 4.67 4.14 -19.93
C LYS A 128 5.26 5.56 -19.95
N ASP A 129 5.27 6.21 -21.12
CA ASP A 129 5.79 7.57 -21.27
C ASP A 129 4.94 8.61 -20.55
N LEU A 130 3.60 8.50 -20.62
CA LEU A 130 2.68 9.36 -19.88
C LEU A 130 2.84 9.16 -18.36
N LEU A 131 2.94 7.90 -17.91
CA LEU A 131 3.17 7.59 -16.49
C LEU A 131 4.51 8.17 -16.00
N ARG A 132 5.58 8.01 -16.78
CA ARG A 132 6.90 8.58 -16.48
C ARG A 132 6.84 10.11 -16.42
N THR A 133 6.14 10.75 -17.36
CA THR A 133 5.92 12.20 -17.37
C THR A 133 5.22 12.67 -16.09
N MET A 134 4.12 12.02 -15.70
CA MET A 134 3.40 12.36 -14.47
C MET A 134 4.25 12.13 -13.20
N GLN A 135 5.06 11.07 -13.16
CA GLN A 135 6.00 10.85 -12.06
C GLN A 135 7.09 11.93 -12.01
N ASN A 136 7.56 12.41 -13.17
CA ASN A 136 8.54 13.47 -13.27
C ASN A 136 8.02 14.83 -12.77
N PHE A 137 6.71 15.06 -12.69
CA PHE A 137 6.16 16.28 -12.06
C PHE A 137 6.61 16.44 -10.59
N ILE A 138 6.91 15.34 -9.91
CA ILE A 138 7.28 15.34 -8.49
C ILE A 138 8.73 15.83 -8.29
N SER A 139 9.66 15.41 -9.14
CA SER A 139 11.11 15.65 -8.97
C SER A 139 11.73 16.53 -10.06
N GLY A 140 11.04 16.73 -11.18
CA GLY A 140 11.55 17.42 -12.37
C GLY A 140 10.96 18.80 -12.62
N ALA A 141 9.70 19.05 -12.24
CA ALA A 141 9.11 20.39 -12.36
C ALA A 141 9.67 21.31 -11.28
N LEU A 142 10.37 22.38 -11.71
CA LEU A 142 11.06 23.28 -10.81
C LEU A 142 10.26 24.58 -10.61
N VAL A 143 10.19 25.02 -9.36
CA VAL A 143 9.43 26.19 -8.93
C VAL A 143 10.38 27.25 -8.39
N CYS A 144 10.18 28.50 -8.78
CA CYS A 144 10.79 29.64 -8.13
C CYS A 144 9.84 30.19 -7.06
N THR A 145 10.35 30.35 -5.84
CA THR A 145 9.56 30.87 -4.71
C THR A 145 9.59 32.41 -4.63
N SER A 146 10.25 33.08 -5.57
CA SER A 146 10.38 34.53 -5.68
C SER A 146 10.34 34.94 -7.14
N ASP A 147 9.90 36.19 -7.40
CA ASP A 147 9.85 36.77 -8.75
C ASP A 147 11.23 36.79 -9.44
N ASP A 148 12.31 36.80 -8.64
CA ASP A 148 13.67 36.63 -9.11
C ASP A 148 14.14 35.17 -8.95
N CYS A 149 14.06 34.39 -10.03
CA CYS A 149 14.62 33.03 -10.14
C CYS A 149 16.16 33.01 -10.20
N SER A 150 16.83 34.14 -10.39
CA SER A 150 18.30 34.18 -10.52
C SER A 150 19.00 34.14 -9.15
N ALA A 151 18.33 34.65 -8.11
CA ALA A 151 18.87 34.71 -6.75
C ALA A 151 18.70 33.40 -5.95
N ARG A 152 17.75 32.51 -6.31
CA ARG A 152 17.51 31.22 -5.63
C ARG A 152 17.37 30.08 -6.63
N ARG A 153 17.98 28.93 -6.32
CA ARG A 153 17.87 27.73 -7.15
C ARG A 153 16.42 27.25 -7.21
N PRO A 154 15.90 26.89 -8.40
CA PRO A 154 14.53 26.45 -8.55
C PRO A 154 14.35 25.07 -7.88
N LEU A 155 13.20 24.86 -7.25
CA LEU A 155 12.95 23.76 -6.31
C LEU A 155 11.94 22.76 -6.89
N ALA A 156 12.25 21.46 -6.83
CA ALA A 156 11.26 20.43 -7.14
C ALA A 156 10.33 20.16 -5.94
N MET A 157 9.15 19.59 -6.20
CA MET A 157 8.20 19.25 -5.14
C MET A 157 8.81 18.31 -4.10
N TYR A 158 9.58 17.32 -4.56
CA TYR A 158 10.30 16.41 -3.69
C TYR A 158 11.75 16.20 -4.17
N PRO A 159 12.75 16.29 -3.26
CA PRO A 159 12.62 16.48 -1.81
C PRO A 159 12.55 17.96 -1.36
N GLN A 160 12.78 18.94 -2.23
CA GLN A 160 13.07 20.32 -1.82
C GLN A 160 11.87 21.05 -1.22
N LEU A 161 10.77 21.26 -1.97
CA LEU A 161 9.60 21.97 -1.44
C LEU A 161 8.95 21.20 -0.29
N TYR A 162 8.92 19.86 -0.35
CA TYR A 162 8.48 19.02 0.77
C TYR A 162 9.23 19.36 2.05
N ASN A 163 10.57 19.39 2.01
CA ASN A 163 11.38 19.73 3.17
C ASN A 163 11.21 21.20 3.58
N LEU A 164 11.10 22.14 2.64
CA LEU A 164 10.87 23.55 2.94
C LEU A 164 9.53 23.75 3.68
N ASN A 165 8.46 23.18 3.14
CA ASN A 165 7.12 23.25 3.70
C ASN A 165 7.05 22.57 5.08
N MET A 166 7.79 21.48 5.29
CA MET A 166 7.87 20.80 6.58
C MET A 166 8.43 21.71 7.69
N HIS A 167 9.27 22.70 7.37
CA HIS A 167 9.93 23.55 8.38
C HIS A 167 9.40 24.98 8.48
N THR A 168 8.78 25.53 7.42
CA THR A 168 8.32 26.92 7.43
C THR A 168 7.22 27.16 8.49
N ARG A 169 7.30 28.32 9.15
CA ARG A 169 6.28 28.82 10.08
C ARG A 169 5.46 29.96 9.46
N VAL A 170 5.62 30.21 8.17
CA VAL A 170 4.94 31.27 7.44
C VAL A 170 3.86 30.65 6.55
N TYR A 171 2.59 31.02 6.79
CA TYR A 171 1.46 30.51 6.01
C TYR A 171 1.54 30.89 4.52
N GLU A 172 1.99 32.11 4.22
CA GLU A 172 2.13 32.56 2.83
C GLU A 172 3.16 31.76 2.04
N ASP A 173 4.25 31.30 2.67
CA ASP A 173 5.21 30.41 2.02
C ASP A 173 4.54 29.08 1.62
N LEU A 174 3.76 28.50 2.53
CA LEU A 174 3.03 27.25 2.27
C LEU A 174 2.06 27.39 1.10
N LYS A 175 1.27 28.47 1.09
CA LYS A 175 0.31 28.77 0.04
C LYS A 175 0.98 29.04 -1.30
N THR A 176 2.05 29.83 -1.29
CA THR A 176 2.88 30.17 -2.45
C THR A 176 3.47 28.91 -3.07
N ASN A 177 4.17 28.10 -2.27
CA ASN A 177 4.79 26.86 -2.74
C ASN A 177 3.76 25.88 -3.30
N TRP A 178 2.60 25.77 -2.65
CA TRP A 178 1.49 24.91 -3.09
C TRP A 178 0.92 25.35 -4.44
N PHE A 179 0.76 26.65 -4.64
CA PHE A 179 0.17 27.24 -5.84
C PHE A 179 1.13 27.20 -7.03
N TYR A 180 2.37 27.65 -6.84
CA TYR A 180 3.34 27.72 -7.94
C TYR A 180 3.77 26.35 -8.45
N TRP A 181 3.82 25.31 -7.61
CA TRP A 181 4.05 23.96 -8.10
C TRP A 181 2.94 23.47 -9.03
N ARG A 182 1.67 23.75 -8.69
CA ARG A 182 0.51 23.39 -9.53
C ARG A 182 0.48 24.15 -10.85
N ILE A 183 0.86 25.43 -10.84
CA ILE A 183 1.08 26.19 -12.07
C ILE A 183 2.19 25.56 -12.91
N ALA A 184 3.33 25.25 -12.30
CA ALA A 184 4.49 24.74 -13.03
C ALA A 184 4.23 23.40 -13.73
N ILE A 185 3.53 22.47 -13.06
CA ILE A 185 3.20 21.17 -13.67
C ILE A 185 2.08 21.29 -14.72
N ASN A 186 1.21 22.28 -14.57
CA ASN A 186 0.11 22.52 -15.51
C ASN A 186 0.41 23.64 -16.52
N ASP A 187 1.70 24.00 -16.70
CA ASP A 187 2.10 24.90 -17.79
C ASP A 187 1.64 24.31 -19.12
N LYS A 188 1.01 25.15 -19.95
CA LYS A 188 0.38 24.75 -21.22
C LYS A 188 -0.55 23.53 -21.09
N ASP A 189 -1.21 23.39 -19.94
CA ASP A 189 -2.12 22.29 -19.62
C ASP A 189 -1.47 20.89 -19.61
N THR A 190 -0.15 20.82 -19.40
CA THR A 190 0.62 19.58 -19.50
C THR A 190 0.12 18.50 -18.54
N ALA A 191 -0.05 18.81 -17.24
CA ALA A 191 -0.48 17.82 -16.26
C ALA A 191 -1.90 17.30 -16.54
N ARG A 192 -2.85 18.19 -16.85
CA ARG A 192 -4.24 17.83 -17.17
C ARG A 192 -4.33 16.98 -18.43
N SER A 193 -3.71 17.41 -19.54
CA SER A 193 -3.72 16.68 -20.82
C SER A 193 -3.06 15.30 -20.72
N THR A 194 -1.88 15.23 -20.08
CA THR A 194 -1.18 13.95 -19.83
C THR A 194 -2.07 12.98 -19.05
N PHE A 195 -2.79 13.48 -18.04
CA PHE A 195 -3.71 12.65 -17.25
C PHE A 195 -4.92 12.17 -18.07
N ILE A 196 -5.51 13.03 -18.89
CA ILE A 196 -6.61 12.67 -19.80
C ILE A 196 -6.18 11.55 -20.75
N ASP A 197 -5.01 11.69 -21.38
CA ASP A 197 -4.48 10.68 -22.31
C ASP A 197 -4.18 9.36 -21.60
N TYR A 198 -3.65 9.42 -20.38
CA TYR A 198 -3.40 8.22 -19.60
C TYR A 198 -4.70 7.49 -19.22
N VAL A 199 -5.73 8.22 -18.78
CA VAL A 199 -7.06 7.66 -18.50
C VAL A 199 -7.67 7.02 -19.75
N ARG A 200 -7.51 7.63 -20.93
CA ARG A 200 -7.94 7.04 -22.20
C ARG A 200 -7.30 5.67 -22.42
N LEU A 201 -5.99 5.54 -22.18
CA LEU A 201 -5.28 4.27 -22.30
C LEU A 201 -5.73 3.25 -21.24
N LEU A 202 -6.01 3.67 -20.00
CA LEU A 202 -6.59 2.78 -18.98
C LEU A 202 -7.96 2.23 -19.40
N ARG A 203 -8.80 3.06 -20.01
CA ARG A 203 -10.10 2.63 -20.56
C ARG A 203 -9.93 1.64 -21.71
N ILE A 204 -9.01 1.91 -22.64
CA ILE A 204 -8.69 1.00 -23.74
C ILE A 204 -8.16 -0.34 -23.19
N ALA A 205 -7.23 -0.31 -22.24
CA ALA A 205 -6.71 -1.52 -21.61
C ALA A 205 -7.84 -2.37 -21.00
N ALA A 206 -8.84 -1.76 -20.38
CA ALA A 206 -9.98 -2.49 -19.83
C ALA A 206 -10.78 -3.24 -20.90
N THR A 207 -10.99 -2.64 -22.07
CA THR A 207 -11.66 -3.32 -23.19
C THR A 207 -10.87 -4.55 -23.67
N TYR A 208 -9.54 -4.47 -23.74
CA TYR A 208 -8.69 -5.62 -24.08
C TYR A 208 -8.70 -6.71 -23.01
N ASN A 209 -9.02 -6.38 -21.77
CA ASN A 209 -9.20 -7.34 -20.68
C ASN A 209 -10.63 -7.91 -20.61
N GLY A 210 -11.53 -7.53 -21.53
CA GLY A 210 -12.92 -7.98 -21.55
C GLY A 210 -13.78 -7.36 -20.44
N HIS A 211 -13.40 -6.18 -19.95
CA HIS A 211 -14.13 -5.46 -18.92
C HIS A 211 -14.83 -4.24 -19.50
N VAL A 212 -16.14 -4.12 -19.25
CA VAL A 212 -16.93 -2.94 -19.63
C VAL A 212 -16.53 -1.75 -18.77
N THR A 213 -16.39 -1.97 -17.46
CA THR A 213 -16.02 -0.94 -16.49
C THR A 213 -14.51 -0.98 -16.22
N PRO A 214 -13.75 0.10 -16.49
CA PRO A 214 -12.30 0.12 -16.31
C PRO A 214 -11.81 -0.24 -14.91
N SER A 215 -12.55 0.15 -13.87
CA SER A 215 -12.23 -0.21 -12.49
C SER A 215 -12.18 -1.71 -12.22
N ARG A 216 -12.86 -2.55 -13.01
CA ARG A 216 -12.72 -4.03 -12.93
C ARG A 216 -11.30 -4.49 -13.27
N THR A 217 -10.60 -3.78 -14.16
CA THR A 217 -9.18 -4.05 -14.47
C THR A 217 -8.26 -3.50 -13.39
N TRP A 218 -8.57 -2.31 -12.87
CA TRP A 218 -7.80 -1.68 -11.79
C TRP A 218 -7.83 -2.52 -10.51
N TYR A 219 -9.01 -3.04 -10.15
CA TYR A 219 -9.23 -3.86 -8.97
C TYR A 219 -9.15 -5.37 -9.22
N LEU A 220 -8.62 -5.80 -10.37
CA LEU A 220 -8.66 -7.19 -10.83
C LEU A 220 -8.28 -8.21 -9.74
N TYR A 221 -7.22 -7.95 -8.98
CA TYR A 221 -6.69 -8.88 -7.98
C TYR A 221 -7.26 -8.73 -6.57
N TYR A 222 -8.25 -7.84 -6.36
CA TYR A 222 -9.01 -7.80 -5.11
C TYR A 222 -10.24 -8.70 -5.15
N ASP A 223 -10.51 -9.35 -6.30
CA ASP A 223 -11.51 -10.40 -6.49
C ASP A 223 -12.93 -9.99 -6.00
N THR A 224 -13.30 -8.71 -6.14
CA THR A 224 -14.61 -8.14 -5.75
C THR A 224 -15.21 -7.28 -6.85
N GLU A 225 -16.54 -7.12 -6.85
CA GLU A 225 -17.24 -6.33 -7.85
C GLU A 225 -17.15 -4.82 -7.61
N ASN A 226 -17.18 -4.40 -6.34
CA ASN A 226 -17.14 -2.98 -5.96
C ASN A 226 -16.23 -2.75 -4.76
N PHE A 227 -14.91 -2.81 -4.99
CA PHE A 227 -13.94 -2.62 -3.92
C PHE A 227 -13.95 -1.19 -3.34
N GLN A 228 -14.34 -0.21 -4.14
CA GLN A 228 -14.40 1.18 -3.70
C GLN A 228 -15.40 1.37 -2.55
N ALA A 229 -16.56 0.71 -2.62
CA ALA A 229 -17.56 0.76 -1.54
C ALA A 229 -17.02 0.17 -0.23
N GLU A 230 -16.28 -0.94 -0.30
CA GLU A 230 -15.68 -1.55 0.89
C GLU A 230 -14.61 -0.68 1.53
N MET A 231 -13.80 0.02 0.73
CA MET A 231 -12.85 1.01 1.25
C MET A 231 -13.60 2.21 1.86
N GLU A 232 -14.71 2.65 1.26
CA GLU A 232 -15.54 3.73 1.81
C GLU A 232 -16.16 3.34 3.17
N GLU A 233 -16.63 2.10 3.32
CA GLU A 233 -17.12 1.60 4.63
C GLU A 233 -16.05 1.72 5.72
N VAL A 234 -14.81 1.32 5.44
CA VAL A 234 -13.70 1.45 6.40
C VAL A 234 -13.43 2.91 6.76
N ILE A 235 -13.51 3.82 5.79
CA ILE A 235 -13.38 5.27 6.05
C ILE A 235 -14.46 5.73 7.02
N TRP A 236 -15.71 5.31 6.82
CA TRP A 236 -16.82 5.66 7.72
C TRP A 236 -16.71 5.00 9.10
N GLU A 237 -16.15 3.79 9.19
CA GLU A 237 -15.85 3.14 10.47
C GLU A 237 -14.87 3.97 11.32
N ILE A 238 -13.81 4.52 10.71
CA ILE A 238 -12.80 5.34 11.42
C ILE A 238 -13.19 6.81 11.58
N MET A 239 -14.23 7.29 10.88
CA MET A 239 -14.61 8.71 10.85
C MET A 239 -14.87 9.35 12.22
N PRO A 240 -15.51 8.68 13.20
CA PRO A 240 -15.71 9.27 14.52
C PRO A 240 -14.40 9.69 15.19
N LEU A 241 -13.37 8.83 15.13
CA LEU A 241 -12.03 9.16 15.64
C LEU A 241 -11.35 10.23 14.78
N TYR A 242 -11.48 10.14 13.45
CA TYR A 242 -10.92 11.12 12.53
C TYR A 242 -11.44 12.53 12.80
N ARG A 243 -12.75 12.70 13.01
CA ARG A 243 -13.39 14.00 13.26
C ARG A 243 -12.86 14.67 14.53
N GLU A 244 -12.65 13.90 15.59
CA GLU A 244 -12.06 14.42 16.84
C GLU A 244 -10.60 14.86 16.63
N MET A 245 -9.81 14.05 15.92
CA MET A 245 -8.43 14.39 15.58
C MET A 245 -8.38 15.64 14.68
N HIS A 246 -9.26 15.72 13.68
CA HIS A 246 -9.36 16.85 12.76
C HIS A 246 -9.67 18.14 13.50
N ALA A 247 -10.66 18.16 14.39
CA ALA A 247 -11.01 19.35 15.17
C ALA A 247 -9.83 19.86 16.03
N TYR A 248 -9.13 18.94 16.71
CA TYR A 248 -7.95 19.29 17.51
C TYR A 248 -6.80 19.85 16.64
N LEU A 249 -6.57 19.24 15.47
CA LEU A 249 -5.56 19.70 14.52
C LEU A 249 -5.95 21.03 13.88
N ARG A 250 -7.22 21.24 13.54
CA ARG A 250 -7.74 22.52 13.04
C ARG A 250 -7.50 23.64 14.04
N HIS A 251 -7.82 23.41 15.31
CA HIS A 251 -7.50 24.35 16.39
C HIS A 251 -6.00 24.65 16.44
N SER A 252 -5.16 23.61 16.34
CA SER A 252 -3.70 23.78 16.28
C SER A 252 -3.24 24.60 15.07
N ALA A 253 -3.84 24.39 13.89
CA ALA A 253 -3.56 25.18 12.69
C ALA A 253 -3.92 26.66 12.88
N LYS A 254 -5.07 26.96 13.51
CA LYS A 254 -5.49 28.34 13.82
C LYS A 254 -4.45 29.06 14.67
N LEU A 255 -3.96 28.39 15.71
CA LEU A 255 -2.93 28.95 16.59
C LEU A 255 -1.58 29.13 15.87
N ALA A 256 -1.20 28.19 15.01
CA ALA A 256 0.04 28.26 14.25
C ALA A 256 0.00 29.32 13.14
N TYR A 257 -1.17 29.55 12.54
CA TYR A 257 -1.38 30.43 11.39
C TYR A 257 -2.57 31.37 11.59
N PRO A 258 -2.47 32.39 12.47
CA PRO A 258 -3.57 33.33 12.73
C PRO A 258 -4.03 34.09 11.47
N LYS A 259 -3.12 34.31 10.51
CA LYS A 259 -3.40 34.99 9.24
C LYS A 259 -4.16 34.14 8.23
N ALA A 260 -4.28 32.83 8.45
CA ALA A 260 -4.95 31.92 7.51
C ALA A 260 -6.49 31.98 7.61
N ASN A 261 -7.05 32.68 8.61
CA ASN A 261 -8.50 32.83 8.84
C ASN A 261 -9.28 31.50 8.76
N ILE A 262 -8.73 30.44 9.38
CA ILE A 262 -9.37 29.13 9.42
C ILE A 262 -10.57 29.21 10.38
N LYS A 263 -11.78 28.86 9.89
CA LYS A 263 -13.01 28.88 10.69
C LYS A 263 -12.99 27.84 11.80
N ASP A 264 -13.76 28.07 12.86
CA ASP A 264 -13.86 27.14 14.01
C ASP A 264 -14.51 25.81 13.65
N ASP A 265 -15.43 25.83 12.68
CA ASP A 265 -16.16 24.72 12.09
C ASP A 265 -15.63 24.37 10.68
N GLY A 266 -14.55 24.99 10.21
CA GLY A 266 -14.13 24.88 8.80
C GLY A 266 -13.28 23.65 8.47
N ALA A 267 -12.96 23.51 7.18
CA ALA A 267 -11.94 22.58 6.69
C ALA A 267 -10.51 23.13 6.89
N ILE A 268 -9.52 22.23 6.98
CA ILE A 268 -8.11 22.60 7.06
C ILE A 268 -7.61 22.91 5.64
N SER A 269 -6.88 24.02 5.48
CA SER A 269 -6.23 24.38 4.22
C SER A 269 -5.24 23.29 3.78
N ALA A 270 -5.33 22.82 2.53
CA ALA A 270 -4.52 21.72 1.97
C ALA A 270 -3.02 21.78 2.27
N PRO A 271 -2.29 22.89 2.04
CA PRO A 271 -0.86 22.93 2.35
C PRO A 271 -0.55 22.84 3.86
N VAL A 272 -1.47 23.23 4.74
CA VAL A 272 -1.33 23.06 6.19
C VAL A 272 -1.56 21.60 6.57
N PHE A 273 -2.57 20.95 5.98
CA PHE A 273 -2.82 19.53 6.16
C PHE A 273 -1.62 18.68 5.73
N ASP A 274 -1.03 18.96 4.56
CA ASP A 274 0.17 18.29 4.07
C ASP A 274 1.36 18.49 5.01
N GLN A 275 1.51 19.71 5.55
CA GLN A 275 2.55 20.00 6.51
C GLN A 275 2.36 19.17 7.80
N MET A 276 1.15 19.11 8.37
CA MET A 276 0.88 18.30 9.56
C MET A 276 1.24 16.82 9.35
N LEU A 277 0.81 16.26 8.21
CA LEU A 277 1.11 14.88 7.85
C LEU A 277 2.63 14.66 7.68
N SER A 278 3.36 15.63 7.11
CA SER A 278 4.82 15.57 6.97
C SER A 278 5.55 15.63 8.32
N GLN A 279 4.99 16.36 9.30
CA GLN A 279 5.59 16.60 10.62
C GLN A 279 5.27 15.52 11.67
N ALA A 280 4.39 14.56 11.37
CA ALA A 280 3.95 13.52 12.32
C ALA A 280 5.11 12.79 13.03
N TRP A 281 6.23 12.58 12.32
CA TRP A 281 7.41 11.86 12.81
C TRP A 281 8.58 12.76 13.25
N TYR A 282 8.43 14.08 13.19
CA TYR A 282 9.51 15.03 13.47
C TYR A 282 9.22 15.85 14.74
N SER A 283 10.27 16.40 15.35
CA SER A 283 10.15 17.25 16.53
C SER A 283 9.52 18.61 16.25
N HIS A 284 9.69 19.13 15.03
CA HIS A 284 9.17 20.43 14.61
C HIS A 284 7.73 20.30 14.09
N GLN A 285 6.77 20.38 15.01
CA GLN A 285 5.33 20.26 14.71
C GLN A 285 4.64 21.62 14.82
N ILE A 286 3.61 21.86 14.00
CA ILE A 286 2.69 23.00 14.18
C ILE A 286 1.58 22.71 15.18
N PHE A 287 1.38 21.44 15.54
CA PHE A 287 0.45 20.99 16.55
C PHE A 287 1.18 20.63 17.84
N ARG A 288 0.45 20.67 18.97
CA ARG A 288 0.97 20.28 20.28
C ARG A 288 0.54 18.87 20.62
N THR A 289 1.48 18.04 21.04
CA THR A 289 1.18 16.72 21.61
C THR A 289 0.43 16.86 22.95
N PRO A 290 -0.35 15.85 23.36
CA PRO A 290 -1.16 15.88 24.58
C PRO A 290 -0.45 16.37 25.84
N TYR A 291 0.78 15.89 26.08
CA TYR A 291 1.59 16.23 27.25
C TYR A 291 2.96 16.76 26.83
N PRO A 292 3.12 18.05 26.51
CA PRO A 292 4.37 18.60 25.95
C PRO A 292 5.59 18.47 26.88
N LYS A 293 5.37 18.38 28.19
CA LYS A 293 6.43 18.22 29.20
C LYS A 293 6.96 16.77 29.26
N ASP A 294 6.15 15.80 28.86
CA ASP A 294 6.46 14.37 28.90
C ASP A 294 6.94 13.88 27.54
N GLN A 295 8.11 14.37 27.12
CA GLN A 295 8.66 14.03 25.81
C GLN A 295 8.98 12.53 25.69
N LEU A 296 8.86 12.00 24.47
CA LEU A 296 9.27 10.64 24.17
C LEU A 296 10.80 10.50 24.33
N PRO A 297 11.29 9.36 24.87
CA PRO A 297 12.72 9.10 24.93
C PRO A 297 13.36 9.18 23.54
N SER A 298 14.54 9.83 23.46
CA SER A 298 15.29 9.88 22.20
C SER A 298 15.89 8.50 21.89
N VAL A 299 15.61 8.01 20.68
CA VAL A 299 16.19 6.77 20.16
C VAL A 299 17.42 7.01 19.30
N HIS A 300 17.70 8.26 18.91
CA HIS A 300 18.66 8.57 17.84
C HIS A 300 20.09 8.19 18.21
N HIS A 301 20.64 8.77 19.28
CA HIS A 301 22.02 8.52 19.70
C HIS A 301 22.23 7.07 20.13
N ARG A 302 21.30 6.50 20.91
CA ARG A 302 21.39 5.09 21.33
C ARG A 302 21.33 4.11 20.17
N LEU A 303 20.54 4.41 19.13
CA LEU A 303 20.52 3.59 17.92
C LEU A 303 21.87 3.65 17.20
N GLU A 304 22.48 4.83 17.08
CA GLU A 304 23.81 4.97 16.47
C GLU A 304 24.90 4.26 17.29
N GLU A 305 24.77 4.24 18.61
CA GLU A 305 25.69 3.54 19.52
C GLU A 305 25.53 2.00 19.48
N VAL A 306 24.28 1.50 19.48
CA VAL A 306 24.01 0.06 19.59
C VAL A 306 23.97 -0.61 18.21
N LEU A 307 23.30 0.02 17.25
CA LEU A 307 23.09 -0.46 15.89
C LEU A 307 24.00 0.26 14.88
N VAL A 308 25.28 0.40 15.26
CA VAL A 308 26.37 1.12 14.57
C VAL A 308 26.47 0.86 13.06
N THR A 309 26.08 -0.33 12.59
CA THR A 309 26.20 -0.70 11.18
C THR A 309 24.85 -1.12 10.57
N PRO A 310 24.61 -0.84 9.28
CA PRO A 310 23.43 -1.34 8.57
C PRO A 310 23.30 -2.87 8.64
N VAL A 311 24.41 -3.60 8.68
CA VAL A 311 24.40 -5.06 8.84
C VAL A 311 23.80 -5.47 10.19
N LYS A 312 24.15 -4.79 11.29
CA LYS A 312 23.53 -5.04 12.61
C LYS A 312 22.02 -4.79 12.57
N ILE A 313 21.57 -3.72 11.91
CA ILE A 313 20.14 -3.43 11.73
C ILE A 313 19.43 -4.58 10.99
N ASN A 314 20.01 -5.06 9.88
CA ASN A 314 19.45 -6.20 9.15
C ASN A 314 19.40 -7.46 10.02
N ASN A 315 20.46 -7.78 10.76
CA ASN A 315 20.51 -8.96 11.62
C ASN A 315 19.46 -8.90 12.73
N LYS A 316 19.27 -7.73 13.37
CA LYS A 316 18.21 -7.56 14.39
C LYS A 316 16.80 -7.71 13.82
N ALA A 317 16.57 -7.20 12.60
CA ALA A 317 15.30 -7.45 11.91
C ALA A 317 15.13 -8.93 11.58
N THR A 318 16.18 -9.65 11.15
CA THR A 318 16.11 -11.11 10.92
C THR A 318 15.80 -11.87 12.21
N GLU A 319 16.49 -11.56 13.31
CA GLU A 319 16.29 -12.17 14.63
C GLU A 319 14.84 -12.04 15.10
N PHE A 320 14.15 -10.93 14.78
CA PHE A 320 12.73 -10.78 15.08
C PHE A 320 11.88 -11.88 14.43
N PHE A 321 12.03 -12.11 13.12
CA PHE A 321 11.25 -13.14 12.42
C PHE A 321 11.67 -14.56 12.82
N GLU A 322 12.97 -14.79 13.10
CA GLU A 322 13.44 -16.06 13.64
C GLU A 322 12.84 -16.35 15.02
N SER A 323 12.63 -15.32 15.85
CA SER A 323 11.99 -15.47 17.17
C SER A 323 10.53 -15.93 17.07
N LEU A 324 9.85 -15.60 15.97
CA LEU A 324 8.49 -16.07 15.68
C LEU A 324 8.48 -17.50 15.13
N GLY A 325 9.65 -18.14 15.01
CA GLY A 325 9.79 -19.47 14.42
C GLY A 325 9.73 -19.47 12.89
N LEU A 326 9.85 -18.32 12.21
CA LEU A 326 9.96 -18.28 10.74
C LEU A 326 11.34 -18.76 10.25
N ASN A 327 11.52 -18.76 8.93
CA ASN A 327 12.72 -19.31 8.31
C ASN A 327 13.97 -18.53 8.72
N LYS A 328 15.01 -19.26 9.13
CA LYS A 328 16.35 -18.71 9.32
C LYS A 328 17.02 -18.49 7.97
N MET A 329 17.75 -17.39 7.82
CA MET A 329 18.51 -17.11 6.60
C MET A 329 19.78 -17.97 6.54
N SER A 330 20.03 -18.62 5.40
CA SER A 330 21.23 -19.46 5.21
C SER A 330 22.51 -18.64 5.01
N SER A 331 23.68 -19.22 5.29
CA SER A 331 24.98 -18.60 4.97
C SER A 331 25.08 -18.19 3.51
N ASN A 332 24.63 -19.06 2.61
CA ASN A 332 24.56 -18.79 1.17
C ASN A 332 23.71 -17.56 0.81
N PHE A 333 22.62 -17.30 1.55
CA PHE A 333 21.84 -16.07 1.37
C PHE A 333 22.68 -14.83 1.69
N TYR A 334 23.32 -14.79 2.86
CA TYR A 334 24.18 -13.66 3.26
C TYR A 334 25.34 -13.44 2.28
N GLU A 335 25.97 -14.52 1.82
CA GLU A 335 27.13 -14.46 0.94
C GLU A 335 26.79 -14.04 -0.49
N ARG A 336 25.65 -14.45 -1.04
CA ARG A 336 25.32 -14.29 -2.48
C ARG A 336 24.14 -13.39 -2.77
N PHE A 337 23.16 -13.32 -1.87
CA PHE A 337 21.84 -12.75 -2.11
C PHE A 337 21.49 -11.59 -1.17
N LEU A 338 22.31 -11.29 -0.16
CA LEU A 338 22.23 -10.05 0.61
C LEU A 338 23.30 -9.06 0.16
N ARG A 339 22.89 -7.84 -0.20
CA ARG A 339 23.80 -6.83 -0.77
C ARG A 339 23.55 -5.43 -0.24
N ARG A 340 24.63 -4.72 0.10
CA ARG A 340 24.57 -3.29 0.44
C ARG A 340 24.32 -2.48 -0.84
N MET A 341 23.45 -1.48 -0.77
CA MET A 341 23.37 -0.45 -1.82
C MET A 341 24.56 0.51 -1.73
N ASN A 342 24.92 1.17 -2.83
CA ASN A 342 25.97 2.19 -2.79
C ASN A 342 25.48 3.41 -2.00
N ASP A 343 26.40 4.20 -1.44
CA ASP A 343 26.05 5.34 -0.58
C ASP A 343 25.28 6.44 -1.34
N ASP A 344 25.59 6.61 -2.64
CA ASP A 344 24.90 7.55 -3.53
C ASP A 344 23.56 7.02 -4.07
N GLU A 345 23.30 5.71 -3.93
CA GLU A 345 22.12 5.08 -4.49
C GLU A 345 20.84 5.40 -3.68
N GLY A 346 19.81 5.89 -4.38
CA GLY A 346 18.51 6.20 -3.79
C GLY A 346 18.46 7.50 -2.97
N GLY A 347 19.58 8.23 -2.82
CA GLY A 347 19.63 9.55 -2.19
C GLY A 347 19.06 9.57 -0.76
N PRO A 348 18.47 10.70 -0.29
CA PRO A 348 17.84 10.81 1.03
C PRO A 348 16.80 9.71 1.32
N ASP A 349 16.15 9.22 0.26
CA ASP A 349 15.01 8.32 0.32
C ASP A 349 15.33 6.83 0.21
N CYS A 350 16.60 6.46 0.00
CA CYS A 350 17.10 5.09 -0.13
C CYS A 350 16.28 4.04 0.64
N LYS A 351 15.67 3.08 -0.07
CA LYS A 351 14.84 2.01 0.53
C LYS A 351 15.44 0.66 0.16
N SER A 352 15.48 -0.25 1.13
CA SER A 352 15.81 -1.65 0.87
C SER A 352 14.79 -2.27 -0.09
N GLN A 353 15.23 -3.23 -0.90
CA GLN A 353 14.44 -3.85 -1.97
C GLN A 353 14.63 -5.37 -1.96
N VAL A 354 13.53 -6.11 -2.02
CA VAL A 354 13.52 -7.56 -2.20
C VAL A 354 13.42 -7.88 -3.70
N TYR A 355 14.17 -8.89 -4.14
CA TYR A 355 14.18 -9.40 -5.51
C TYR A 355 13.76 -10.86 -5.50
N TYR A 356 12.84 -11.21 -6.39
CA TYR A 356 12.23 -12.53 -6.49
C TYR A 356 12.59 -13.19 -7.82
N PHE A 357 13.27 -14.34 -7.75
CA PHE A 357 13.67 -15.18 -8.88
C PHE A 357 13.85 -16.64 -8.41
N PRO A 358 12.75 -17.36 -8.13
CA PRO A 358 12.81 -18.69 -7.51
C PRO A 358 13.73 -19.65 -8.30
N PRO A 359 14.50 -20.52 -7.62
CA PRO A 359 14.39 -20.86 -6.19
C PRO A 359 15.04 -19.85 -5.23
N ASP A 360 15.73 -18.82 -5.75
CA ASP A 360 16.43 -17.84 -4.94
C ASP A 360 15.55 -16.59 -4.66
N VAL A 361 15.75 -15.98 -3.49
CA VAL A 361 15.20 -14.68 -3.13
C VAL A 361 16.36 -13.85 -2.60
N ALA A 362 16.43 -12.58 -3.01
CA ALA A 362 17.55 -11.71 -2.68
C ALA A 362 17.08 -10.37 -2.13
N MET A 363 17.98 -9.67 -1.45
CA MET A 363 17.70 -8.37 -0.86
C MET A 363 18.88 -7.43 -1.08
N ARG A 364 18.58 -6.20 -1.52
CA ARG A 364 19.50 -5.07 -1.42
C ARG A 364 19.06 -4.17 -0.29
N TYR A 365 19.96 -3.79 0.61
CA TYR A 365 19.62 -2.99 1.78
C TYR A 365 20.27 -1.61 1.76
N CYS A 366 19.53 -0.64 2.30
CA CYS A 366 19.97 0.74 2.39
C CYS A 366 21.10 0.90 3.43
N PRO A 367 22.21 1.61 3.13
CA PRO A 367 23.35 1.74 4.02
C PRO A 367 23.20 2.77 5.15
N LYS A 368 21.97 3.25 5.45
CA LYS A 368 21.73 4.34 6.40
C LYS A 368 21.29 3.81 7.78
N PRO A 369 22.03 4.05 8.87
CA PRO A 369 21.68 3.57 10.20
C PRO A 369 20.85 4.61 10.97
N ASN A 370 19.53 4.61 10.80
CA ASN A 370 18.64 5.47 11.61
C ASN A 370 17.31 4.78 11.94
N TYR A 371 16.52 5.37 12.84
CA TYR A 371 15.26 4.79 13.32
C TYR A 371 14.26 4.49 12.20
N LYS A 372 14.10 5.42 11.24
CA LYS A 372 13.23 5.22 10.07
C LYS A 372 13.70 4.01 9.25
N LYS A 373 15.00 3.80 9.12
CA LYS A 373 15.59 2.65 8.39
C LYS A 373 15.45 1.35 9.17
N LEU A 374 15.57 1.39 10.50
CA LEU A 374 15.27 0.25 11.38
C LEU A 374 13.82 -0.22 11.20
N MET A 375 12.86 0.70 11.17
CA MET A 375 11.45 0.33 10.93
C MET A 375 11.26 -0.21 9.50
N GLN A 376 11.78 0.49 8.49
CA GLN A 376 11.68 0.05 7.08
C GLN A 376 12.27 -1.35 6.84
N ILE A 377 13.34 -1.74 7.55
CA ILE A 377 13.92 -3.07 7.36
C ILE A 377 13.03 -4.18 7.92
N HIS A 378 12.25 -3.95 8.99
CA HIS A 378 11.30 -4.95 9.49
C HIS A 378 10.22 -5.25 8.44
N GLY A 379 9.68 -4.20 7.81
CA GLY A 379 8.74 -4.37 6.68
C GLY A 379 9.37 -5.08 5.48
N THR A 380 10.62 -4.73 5.14
CA THR A 380 11.35 -5.39 4.03
C THR A 380 11.64 -6.86 4.34
N MET A 381 11.94 -7.18 5.60
CA MET A 381 12.23 -8.54 6.04
C MET A 381 10.95 -9.40 6.09
N ALA A 382 9.79 -8.81 6.40
CA ALA A 382 8.50 -9.48 6.22
C ALA A 382 8.24 -9.84 4.75
N GLU A 383 8.53 -8.91 3.82
CA GLU A 383 8.43 -9.16 2.39
C GLU A 383 9.42 -10.26 1.95
N LEU A 384 10.64 -10.27 2.48
CA LEU A 384 11.63 -11.33 2.22
C LEU A 384 11.11 -12.69 2.67
N GLN A 385 10.62 -12.80 3.91
CA GLN A 385 10.03 -14.03 4.45
C GLN A 385 8.85 -14.52 3.61
N TYR A 386 7.95 -13.61 3.22
CA TYR A 386 6.84 -13.95 2.32
C TYR A 386 7.37 -14.56 1.03
N ASN A 387 8.30 -13.88 0.35
CA ASN A 387 8.88 -14.37 -0.90
C ASN A 387 9.56 -15.75 -0.74
N ILE A 388 10.14 -16.05 0.42
CA ILE A 388 10.73 -17.36 0.72
C ILE A 388 9.65 -18.45 0.87
N TYR A 389 8.50 -18.16 1.47
CA TYR A 389 7.41 -19.14 1.60
C TYR A 389 6.69 -19.37 0.28
N LYS A 390 6.29 -18.30 -0.42
CA LYS A 390 5.48 -18.44 -1.65
C LYS A 390 6.26 -19.00 -2.84
N ARG A 391 7.60 -19.08 -2.78
CA ARG A 391 8.43 -19.63 -3.88
C ARG A 391 8.18 -21.12 -4.16
N GLU A 392 7.58 -21.82 -3.21
CA GLU A 392 7.22 -23.24 -3.34
C GLU A 392 5.92 -23.42 -4.15
N LEU A 393 5.18 -22.33 -4.40
CA LEU A 393 3.95 -22.36 -5.17
C LEU A 393 4.25 -22.40 -6.68
N PRO A 394 3.34 -23.01 -7.47
CA PRO A 394 3.47 -23.00 -8.91
C PRO A 394 3.36 -21.58 -9.48
N PHE A 395 4.02 -21.36 -10.61
CA PHE A 395 3.95 -20.11 -11.35
C PHE A 395 2.49 -19.66 -11.58
N GLY A 396 2.22 -18.41 -11.20
CA GLY A 396 0.89 -17.79 -11.25
C GLY A 396 0.14 -17.79 -9.92
N LEU A 397 0.53 -18.65 -8.98
CA LEU A 397 0.06 -18.64 -7.59
C LEU A 397 1.12 -18.13 -6.61
N ASP A 398 2.37 -18.01 -7.05
CA ASP A 398 3.54 -17.51 -6.31
C ASP A 398 3.57 -15.98 -6.16
N THR A 399 2.39 -15.37 -6.05
CA THR A 399 2.16 -13.93 -5.81
C THR A 399 1.40 -13.73 -4.50
N GLU A 400 1.30 -12.49 -4.01
CA GLU A 400 0.37 -12.18 -2.92
C GLU A 400 -1.09 -12.33 -3.40
N PRO A 401 -2.04 -12.68 -2.53
CA PRO A 401 -3.41 -12.96 -2.95
C PRO A 401 -4.12 -11.74 -3.50
N CYS A 402 -3.85 -10.55 -2.92
CA CYS A 402 -4.21 -9.26 -3.46
C CYS A 402 -3.07 -8.25 -3.23
N PRO A 403 -2.95 -7.19 -4.05
CA PRO A 403 -1.92 -6.19 -3.87
C PRO A 403 -2.02 -5.52 -2.50
N GLY A 404 -0.90 -5.47 -1.77
CA GLY A 404 -0.82 -4.83 -0.44
C GLY A 404 -0.95 -5.80 0.73
N PHE A 405 -1.33 -7.06 0.49
CA PHE A 405 -1.42 -8.09 1.52
C PHE A 405 -0.05 -8.40 2.14
N ALA A 406 1.01 -8.52 1.33
CA ALA A 406 2.37 -8.71 1.82
C ALA A 406 2.89 -7.46 2.56
N ALA A 407 2.52 -6.27 2.08
CA ALA A 407 2.86 -5.02 2.74
C ALA A 407 2.17 -4.89 4.12
N ALA A 408 0.93 -5.37 4.26
CA ALA A 408 0.22 -5.39 5.55
C ALA A 408 0.94 -6.24 6.62
N LEU A 409 1.53 -7.38 6.24
CA LEU A 409 2.39 -8.15 7.15
C LEU A 409 3.65 -7.36 7.54
N GLY A 410 4.18 -6.56 6.61
CA GLY A 410 5.25 -5.61 6.88
C GLY A 410 4.85 -4.52 7.88
N GLU A 411 3.69 -3.87 7.69
CA GLU A 411 3.18 -2.86 8.62
C GLU A 411 2.93 -3.46 10.01
N THR A 412 2.45 -4.70 10.06
CA THR A 412 2.25 -5.44 11.32
C THR A 412 3.57 -5.64 12.08
N ALA A 413 4.65 -6.02 11.37
CA ALA A 413 5.98 -6.14 11.96
C ALA A 413 6.51 -4.77 12.42
N VAL A 414 6.29 -3.70 11.64
CA VAL A 414 6.68 -2.33 12.01
C VAL A 414 5.99 -1.89 13.30
N LEU A 415 4.69 -2.15 13.46
CA LEU A 415 3.93 -1.81 14.67
C LEU A 415 4.49 -2.48 15.92
N ALA A 416 4.81 -3.78 15.85
CA ALA A 416 5.41 -4.52 16.97
C ALA A 416 6.83 -4.05 17.29
N SER A 417 7.66 -3.89 16.26
CA SER A 417 9.07 -3.50 16.43
C SER A 417 9.26 -2.05 16.86
N GLY A 418 8.25 -1.20 16.67
CA GLY A 418 8.23 0.19 17.12
C GLY A 418 7.72 0.38 18.55
N THR A 419 7.50 -0.69 19.32
CA THR A 419 7.05 -0.59 20.71
C THR A 419 8.20 -0.33 21.69
N PRO A 420 7.93 0.30 22.86
CA PRO A 420 8.94 0.49 23.90
C PRO A 420 9.57 -0.83 24.37
N ARG A 421 8.75 -1.88 24.50
CA ARG A 421 9.19 -3.24 24.86
C ARG A 421 10.23 -3.76 23.87
N HIS A 422 9.93 -3.67 22.57
CA HIS A 422 10.84 -4.15 21.55
C HIS A 422 12.14 -3.33 21.51
N LEU A 423 12.04 -1.99 21.56
CA LEU A 423 13.22 -1.12 21.56
C LEU A 423 14.10 -1.31 22.80
N HIS A 424 13.52 -1.66 23.94
CA HIS A 424 14.26 -2.06 25.13
C HIS A 424 15.03 -3.37 24.93
N ARG A 425 14.43 -4.39 24.29
CA ARG A 425 15.13 -5.63 23.92
C ARG A 425 16.32 -5.40 23.00
N LEU A 426 16.24 -4.37 22.16
CA LEU A 426 17.34 -3.94 21.30
C LEU A 426 18.38 -3.05 22.00
N TYR A 427 18.23 -2.81 23.32
CA TYR A 427 19.05 -1.90 24.13
C TYR A 427 19.04 -0.44 23.66
N ILE A 428 18.03 -0.05 22.86
CA ILE A 428 17.83 1.32 22.40
C ILE A 428 17.17 2.15 23.49
N LEU A 429 16.18 1.58 24.19
CA LEU A 429 15.53 2.19 25.35
C LEU A 429 15.98 1.54 26.66
N LEU A 430 16.10 2.35 27.72
CA LEU A 430 16.45 1.86 29.05
C LEU A 430 15.29 1.16 29.74
N ASN A 431 14.08 1.68 29.56
CA ASN A 431 12.86 1.12 30.12
C ASN A 431 12.05 0.41 29.03
N ASP A 432 11.38 -0.68 29.40
CA ASP A 432 10.51 -1.48 28.53
C ASP A 432 9.11 -0.89 28.34
N SER A 433 8.82 0.22 29.01
CA SER A 433 7.52 0.86 29.05
C SER A 433 7.65 2.38 29.03
N LEU A 434 6.60 3.03 28.55
CA LEU A 434 6.42 4.48 28.60
C LEU A 434 5.48 4.82 29.76
N THR A 435 5.61 6.03 30.30
CA THR A 435 4.56 6.58 31.18
C THR A 435 3.25 6.74 30.40
N GLU A 436 2.13 6.86 31.09
CA GLU A 436 0.82 7.09 30.46
C GLU A 436 0.85 8.31 29.52
N ASN A 437 1.40 9.43 30.00
CA ASN A 437 1.54 10.66 29.21
C ASN A 437 2.40 10.46 27.96
N GLN A 438 3.54 9.76 28.08
CA GLN A 438 4.40 9.45 26.95
C GLN A 438 3.71 8.48 25.96
N SER A 439 2.98 7.48 26.45
CA SER A 439 2.21 6.55 25.63
C SER A 439 1.17 7.31 24.80
N LEU A 440 0.45 8.25 25.43
CA LEU A 440 -0.53 9.08 24.74
C LEU A 440 0.12 10.01 23.71
N ASN A 441 1.29 10.59 24.01
CA ASN A 441 2.07 11.36 23.04
C ASN A 441 2.49 10.53 21.83
N ARG A 442 2.89 9.26 22.03
CA ARG A 442 3.21 8.31 20.94
C ARG A 442 1.96 8.02 20.11
N LEU A 443 0.85 7.66 20.76
CA LEU A 443 -0.43 7.43 20.10
C LEU A 443 -0.87 8.63 19.26
N PHE A 444 -0.76 9.84 19.80
CA PHE A 444 -1.11 11.06 19.08
C PHE A 444 -0.29 11.21 17.79
N ARG A 445 1.04 11.05 17.86
CA ARG A 445 1.91 11.14 16.66
C ARG A 445 1.59 10.07 15.62
N MET A 446 1.36 8.84 16.06
CA MET A 446 0.94 7.74 15.18
C MET A 446 -0.45 7.99 14.59
N GLY A 447 -1.37 8.54 15.38
CA GLY A 447 -2.71 8.91 14.97
C GLY A 447 -2.69 9.98 13.89
N VAL A 448 -1.88 11.04 14.04
CA VAL A 448 -1.71 12.06 13.00
C VAL A 448 -1.19 11.42 11.71
N HIS A 449 -0.24 10.49 11.79
CA HIS A 449 0.27 9.80 10.59
C HIS A 449 -0.79 8.95 9.90
N THR A 450 -1.39 8.01 10.63
CA THR A 450 -2.32 7.01 10.08
C THR A 450 -3.66 7.63 9.70
N LEU A 451 -4.28 8.39 10.61
CA LEU A 451 -5.64 8.93 10.42
C LEU A 451 -5.69 9.96 9.30
N LEU A 452 -4.63 10.75 9.07
CA LEU A 452 -4.59 11.68 7.94
C LEU A 452 -4.19 10.99 6.64
N ALA A 453 -3.37 9.94 6.67
CA ALA A 453 -2.92 9.25 5.46
C ALA A 453 -3.99 8.34 4.84
N VAL A 454 -4.75 7.59 5.65
CA VAL A 454 -5.73 6.61 5.18
C VAL A 454 -6.81 7.23 4.29
N PRO A 455 -7.47 8.35 4.67
CA PRO A 455 -8.41 9.05 3.80
C PRO A 455 -7.77 9.53 2.51
N GLN A 456 -6.52 10.02 2.54
CA GLN A 456 -5.82 10.48 1.34
C GLN A 456 -5.54 9.34 0.35
N TYR A 457 -5.23 8.13 0.82
CA TYR A 457 -5.10 6.97 -0.05
C TYR A 457 -6.43 6.63 -0.73
N PHE A 458 -7.52 6.64 0.04
CA PHE A 458 -8.87 6.40 -0.50
C PHE A 458 -9.29 7.49 -1.51
N ILE A 459 -9.15 8.77 -1.18
CA ILE A 459 -9.52 9.90 -2.06
C ILE A 459 -8.79 9.82 -3.39
N ASN A 460 -7.47 9.61 -3.38
CA ASN A 460 -6.67 9.54 -4.60
C ASN A 460 -7.10 8.39 -5.51
N ASP A 461 -7.39 7.23 -4.94
CA ASP A 461 -7.87 6.08 -5.71
C ASP A 461 -9.31 6.28 -6.21
N LYS A 462 -10.19 6.76 -5.34
CA LYS A 462 -11.58 7.07 -5.66
C LYS A 462 -11.69 8.06 -6.81
N PHE A 463 -10.89 9.12 -6.78
CA PHE A 463 -10.83 10.09 -7.87
C PHE A 463 -10.43 9.44 -9.19
N LEU A 464 -9.33 8.68 -9.21
CA LEU A 464 -8.87 7.98 -10.43
C LEU A 464 -9.95 7.04 -10.97
N VAL A 465 -10.55 6.22 -10.11
CA VAL A 465 -11.54 5.21 -10.48
C VAL A 465 -12.85 5.84 -10.95
N ASP A 466 -13.33 6.89 -10.29
CA ASP A 466 -14.54 7.61 -10.71
C ASP A 466 -14.32 8.34 -12.05
N VAL A 467 -13.12 8.85 -12.30
CA VAL A 467 -12.72 9.38 -13.61
C VAL A 467 -12.66 8.27 -14.66
N MET A 468 -11.97 7.16 -14.38
CA MET A 468 -11.85 6.04 -15.33
C MET A 468 -13.22 5.50 -15.75
N ASP A 469 -14.13 5.31 -14.79
CA ASP A 469 -15.48 4.79 -15.00
C ASP A 469 -16.46 5.82 -15.58
N GLY A 470 -16.03 7.07 -15.77
CA GLY A 470 -16.85 8.14 -16.36
C GLY A 470 -17.86 8.77 -15.40
N ARG A 471 -17.79 8.49 -14.10
CA ARG A 471 -18.61 9.14 -13.05
C ARG A 471 -18.20 10.61 -12.85
N ILE A 472 -16.94 10.95 -13.13
CA ILE A 472 -16.44 12.33 -13.14
C ILE A 472 -16.04 12.70 -14.58
N GLY A 473 -16.69 13.73 -15.14
CA GLY A 473 -16.38 14.27 -16.46
C GLY A 473 -15.14 15.16 -16.47
N VAL A 474 -14.50 15.32 -17.63
CA VAL A 474 -13.26 16.10 -17.82
C VAL A 474 -13.40 17.54 -17.32
N GLN A 475 -14.58 18.14 -17.54
CA GLN A 475 -14.91 19.49 -17.07
C GLN A 475 -14.95 19.61 -15.55
N ASP A 476 -15.19 18.52 -14.83
CA ASP A 476 -15.38 18.52 -13.37
C ASP A 476 -14.14 18.03 -12.59
N TYR A 477 -13.05 17.63 -13.26
CA TYR A 477 -11.89 16.99 -12.61
C TYR A 477 -11.43 17.71 -11.33
N ASN A 478 -11.17 19.02 -11.41
CA ASN A 478 -10.62 19.75 -10.27
C ASN A 478 -11.62 19.86 -9.12
N CYS A 479 -12.85 20.28 -9.42
CA CYS A 479 -13.85 20.48 -8.38
C CYS A 479 -14.35 19.17 -7.78
N ALA A 480 -14.41 18.09 -8.57
CA ALA A 480 -14.70 16.76 -8.04
C ALA A 480 -13.61 16.27 -7.09
N TYR A 481 -12.33 16.51 -7.40
CA TYR A 481 -11.24 16.20 -6.47
C TYR A 481 -11.38 16.96 -5.15
N TRP A 482 -11.69 18.26 -5.20
CA TRP A 482 -11.92 19.06 -3.98
C TRP A 482 -13.16 18.63 -3.20
N ARG A 483 -14.25 18.23 -3.87
CA ARG A 483 -15.42 17.65 -3.20
C ARG A 483 -15.08 16.35 -2.47
N LEU A 484 -14.18 15.53 -3.02
CA LEU A 484 -13.70 14.32 -2.33
C LEU A 484 -12.80 14.66 -1.13
N GLN A 485 -11.92 15.66 -1.27
CA GLN A 485 -11.06 16.15 -0.18
C GLN A 485 -11.89 16.71 0.98
N ASP A 486 -12.92 17.48 0.69
CA ASP A 486 -13.87 17.96 1.68
C ASP A 486 -14.62 16.79 2.33
N LYS A 487 -15.32 15.97 1.54
CA LYS A 487 -16.19 14.89 2.06
C LYS A 487 -15.45 13.92 3.00
N PHE A 488 -14.23 13.53 2.66
CA PHE A 488 -13.53 12.44 3.36
C PHE A 488 -12.35 12.88 4.23
N ALA A 489 -11.85 14.11 4.07
CA ALA A 489 -10.70 14.59 4.84
C ALA A 489 -10.89 16.01 5.44
N GLY A 490 -11.97 16.72 5.13
CA GLY A 490 -12.15 18.09 5.60
C GLY A 490 -10.99 18.98 5.21
N VAL A 491 -10.59 18.87 3.94
CA VAL A 491 -9.49 19.63 3.36
C VAL A 491 -10.01 20.51 2.23
N GLN A 492 -9.61 21.78 2.24
CA GLN A 492 -10.01 22.78 1.25
C GLN A 492 -8.79 23.46 0.60
N PRO A 493 -8.91 24.00 -0.62
CA PRO A 493 -7.81 24.74 -1.24
C PRO A 493 -7.51 26.04 -0.46
N PRO A 494 -6.25 26.53 -0.46
CA PRO A 494 -5.89 27.77 0.24
C PRO A 494 -6.40 29.06 -0.45
N ARG A 495 -7.08 28.92 -1.60
CA ARG A 495 -7.66 30.00 -2.40
C ARG A 495 -8.69 29.43 -3.37
N TRP A 496 -9.55 30.30 -3.89
CA TRP A 496 -10.50 29.99 -4.96
C TRP A 496 -9.84 29.28 -6.16
N ARG A 497 -10.46 28.17 -6.58
CA ARG A 497 -10.10 27.36 -7.74
C ARG A 497 -11.28 27.25 -8.69
N THR A 498 -11.00 26.82 -9.90
CA THR A 498 -11.97 26.64 -10.99
C THR A 498 -11.90 25.22 -11.53
N ALA A 499 -12.89 24.85 -12.33
CA ALA A 499 -12.89 23.62 -13.14
C ALA A 499 -11.70 23.51 -14.11
N LYS A 500 -11.08 24.65 -14.50
CA LYS A 500 -9.92 24.71 -15.42
C LYS A 500 -8.59 24.39 -14.76
N ASP A 501 -8.50 24.57 -13.43
CA ASP A 501 -7.32 24.20 -12.67
C ASP A 501 -7.10 22.67 -12.64
N PHE A 502 -5.95 22.21 -12.14
CA PHE A 502 -5.65 20.78 -11.97
C PHE A 502 -4.75 20.56 -10.75
N ASP A 503 -5.37 20.38 -9.59
CA ASP A 503 -4.71 20.55 -8.28
C ASP A 503 -4.31 19.26 -7.56
N LEU A 504 -4.24 18.13 -8.29
CA LEU A 504 -3.97 16.81 -7.71
C LEU A 504 -2.68 16.80 -6.88
N ASP A 505 -2.71 16.10 -5.74
CA ASP A 505 -1.56 16.05 -4.83
C ASP A 505 -0.38 15.28 -5.44
N TYR A 506 0.84 15.58 -5.02
CA TYR A 506 2.03 14.87 -5.53
C TYR A 506 2.02 13.36 -5.20
N LYS A 507 1.33 12.92 -4.13
CA LYS A 507 1.13 11.50 -3.81
C LYS A 507 0.15 10.84 -4.78
N PHE A 508 -0.80 11.58 -5.38
CA PHE A 508 -1.65 11.07 -6.46
C PHE A 508 -0.79 10.59 -7.62
N TYR A 509 0.14 11.43 -8.11
CA TYR A 509 1.04 11.05 -9.20
C TYR A 509 1.96 9.87 -8.85
N ARG A 510 2.38 9.72 -7.57
CA ARG A 510 3.08 8.52 -7.11
C ARG A 510 2.20 7.27 -7.19
N GLY A 511 0.93 7.41 -6.85
CA GLY A 511 -0.07 6.35 -6.81
C GLY A 511 -0.61 5.92 -8.18
N LEU A 512 -0.27 6.62 -9.27
CA LEU A 512 -0.67 6.21 -10.63
C LEU A 512 0.07 4.95 -11.11
N GLN A 513 1.23 4.63 -10.52
CA GLN A 513 1.92 3.37 -10.81
C GLN A 513 1.15 2.22 -10.16
N PRO A 514 0.65 1.22 -10.93
CA PRO A 514 -0.18 0.14 -10.36
C PRO A 514 0.48 -0.62 -9.21
N GLU A 515 1.79 -0.86 -9.29
CA GLU A 515 2.58 -1.53 -8.25
C GLU A 515 2.71 -0.71 -6.95
N LYS A 516 2.46 0.60 -7.01
CA LYS A 516 2.55 1.55 -5.88
C LYS A 516 1.22 2.30 -5.68
N SER A 517 0.11 1.69 -6.10
CA SER A 517 -1.20 2.34 -6.11
C SER A 517 -1.64 2.80 -4.73
N SER A 518 -2.50 3.82 -4.71
CA SER A 518 -3.12 4.29 -3.45
C SER A 518 -3.98 3.20 -2.82
N THR A 519 -4.66 2.36 -3.61
CA THR A 519 -5.35 1.16 -3.09
C THR A 519 -4.40 0.25 -2.31
N ARG A 520 -3.22 -0.06 -2.87
CA ARG A 520 -2.23 -0.92 -2.19
C ARG A 520 -1.83 -0.35 -0.82
N LYS A 521 -1.70 0.97 -0.71
CA LYS A 521 -1.37 1.68 0.53
C LYS A 521 -2.50 1.70 1.54
N PHE A 522 -3.73 1.92 1.07
CA PHE A 522 -4.92 1.80 1.91
C PHE A 522 -5.03 0.41 2.53
N ILE A 523 -4.90 -0.63 1.69
CA ILE A 523 -5.01 -2.03 2.12
C ILE A 523 -3.87 -2.43 3.04
N SER A 524 -2.63 -1.99 2.77
CA SER A 524 -1.51 -2.30 3.66
C SER A 524 -1.70 -1.74 5.07
N GLU A 525 -2.21 -0.51 5.19
CA GLU A 525 -2.43 0.13 6.49
C GLU A 525 -3.58 -0.56 7.25
N VAL A 526 -4.75 -0.71 6.62
CA VAL A 526 -5.95 -1.26 7.27
C VAL A 526 -5.75 -2.72 7.67
N LEU A 527 -5.29 -3.57 6.73
CA LEU A 527 -4.99 -4.96 7.05
C LEU A 527 -3.81 -5.08 8.02
N GLY A 528 -2.85 -4.15 7.99
CA GLY A 528 -1.76 -4.10 8.95
C GLY A 528 -2.25 -4.02 10.39
N PHE A 529 -3.25 -3.17 10.67
CA PHE A 529 -3.87 -3.11 12.00
C PHE A 529 -4.74 -4.34 12.32
N GLN A 530 -5.45 -4.93 11.34
CA GLN A 530 -6.23 -6.16 11.57
C GLN A 530 -5.33 -7.37 11.88
N PHE A 531 -4.22 -7.53 11.14
CA PHE A 531 -3.24 -8.58 11.39
C PHE A 531 -2.50 -8.35 12.71
N TYR A 532 -2.08 -7.11 12.99
CA TYR A 532 -1.48 -6.75 14.27
C TYR A 532 -2.39 -7.11 15.43
N ARG A 533 -3.67 -6.73 15.38
CA ARG A 533 -4.68 -7.11 16.37
C ARG A 533 -4.72 -8.63 16.57
N SER A 534 -4.82 -9.41 15.50
CA SER A 534 -4.90 -10.87 15.62
C SER A 534 -3.64 -11.50 16.22
N PHE A 535 -2.45 -11.10 15.75
CA PHE A 535 -1.18 -11.61 16.27
C PHE A 535 -0.97 -11.23 17.74
N CYS A 536 -1.46 -10.06 18.15
CA CYS A 536 -1.44 -9.63 19.53
C CYS A 536 -2.38 -10.43 20.43
N ILE A 537 -3.54 -10.87 19.93
CA ILE A 537 -4.42 -11.81 20.63
C ILE A 537 -3.73 -13.18 20.74
N ALA A 538 -3.17 -13.69 19.63
CA ALA A 538 -2.49 -14.99 19.60
C ALA A 538 -1.28 -15.04 20.54
N SER A 539 -0.51 -13.95 20.62
CA SER A 539 0.61 -13.81 21.56
C SER A 539 0.20 -13.49 23.01
N GLN A 540 -1.11 -13.38 23.28
CA GLN A 540 -1.68 -13.03 24.59
C GLN A 540 -1.23 -11.68 25.14
N GLN A 541 -0.67 -10.82 24.29
CA GLN A 541 -0.22 -9.46 24.67
C GLN A 541 -1.28 -8.39 24.45
N TYR A 542 -2.40 -8.76 23.84
CA TYR A 542 -3.59 -7.93 23.75
C TYR A 542 -4.81 -8.70 24.25
N LYS A 543 -5.57 -8.07 25.15
CA LYS A 543 -6.88 -8.55 25.60
C LYS A 543 -7.88 -7.42 25.42
N PRO A 544 -8.87 -7.55 24.52
CA PRO A 544 -9.87 -6.51 24.30
C PRO A 544 -10.54 -6.09 25.60
N GLY A 545 -10.54 -4.77 25.87
CA GLY A 545 -11.13 -4.19 27.07
C GLY A 545 -10.25 -4.19 28.33
N ASP A 546 -9.08 -4.83 28.32
CA ASP A 546 -8.16 -4.84 29.47
C ASP A 546 -7.07 -3.76 29.31
N PRO A 547 -7.03 -2.73 30.18
CA PRO A 547 -6.05 -1.66 30.10
C PRO A 547 -4.61 -2.12 30.38
N ASN A 548 -4.40 -3.28 31.02
CA ASN A 548 -3.07 -3.84 31.27
C ASN A 548 -2.46 -4.51 30.04
N PHE A 549 -3.30 -4.91 29.09
CA PHE A 549 -2.90 -5.52 27.82
C PHE A 549 -3.48 -4.73 26.64
N PRO A 550 -3.12 -3.45 26.46
CA PRO A 550 -3.69 -2.63 25.40
C PRO A 550 -3.00 -2.92 24.07
N LEU A 551 -3.75 -2.79 22.97
CA LEU A 551 -3.25 -3.16 21.64
C LEU A 551 -1.98 -2.38 21.25
N HIS A 552 -1.92 -1.08 21.54
CA HIS A 552 -0.82 -0.21 21.13
C HIS A 552 0.55 -0.50 21.76
N ASN A 553 0.60 -1.35 22.80
CA ASN A 553 1.83 -1.77 23.48
C ASN A 553 2.17 -3.25 23.26
N CYS A 554 1.46 -3.94 22.38
CA CYS A 554 1.74 -5.34 22.06
C CYS A 554 3.08 -5.50 21.29
N ASP A 555 3.93 -6.40 21.77
CA ASP A 555 5.18 -6.84 21.11
C ASP A 555 5.18 -8.36 20.99
N PHE A 556 4.63 -8.90 19.89
CA PHE A 556 4.52 -10.36 19.70
C PHE A 556 5.86 -11.07 19.41
N HIS A 557 7.01 -10.41 19.56
CA HIS A 557 8.33 -11.05 19.51
C HIS A 557 8.39 -12.29 20.43
N LYS A 558 8.98 -13.39 19.95
CA LYS A 558 9.00 -14.73 20.57
C LYS A 558 7.66 -15.48 20.65
N SER A 559 6.55 -14.96 20.13
CA SER A 559 5.32 -15.76 20.01
C SER A 559 5.37 -16.60 18.74
N THR A 560 5.56 -17.90 18.92
CA THR A 560 5.47 -18.89 17.83
C THR A 560 4.04 -19.00 17.29
N GLU A 561 3.03 -18.75 18.13
CA GLU A 561 1.62 -18.76 17.75
C GLU A 561 1.32 -17.66 16.73
N ALA A 562 1.78 -16.43 17.00
CA ALA A 562 1.69 -15.33 16.03
C ALA A 562 2.50 -15.63 14.76
N GLY A 563 3.68 -16.25 14.91
CA GLY A 563 4.52 -16.69 13.80
C GLY A 563 3.84 -17.73 12.91
N ASP A 564 3.11 -18.67 13.49
CA ASP A 564 2.40 -19.70 12.74
C ASP A 564 1.24 -19.12 11.93
N LEU A 565 0.48 -18.16 12.48
CA LEU A 565 -0.53 -17.44 11.71
C LEU A 565 0.11 -16.68 10.52
N MET A 566 1.23 -15.99 10.76
CA MET A 566 1.96 -15.28 9.71
C MET A 566 2.46 -16.25 8.62
N ARG A 567 3.05 -17.38 9.03
CA ARG A 567 3.58 -18.42 8.15
C ARG A 567 2.50 -19.04 7.26
N GLU A 568 1.37 -19.39 7.84
CA GLU A 568 0.27 -20.04 7.11
C GLU A 568 -0.31 -19.10 6.04
N MET A 569 -0.43 -17.80 6.33
CA MET A 569 -0.80 -16.83 5.30
C MET A 569 0.24 -16.71 4.18
N MET A 570 1.53 -16.63 4.52
CA MET A 570 2.61 -16.47 3.54
C MET A 570 2.72 -17.68 2.58
N LYS A 571 2.57 -18.91 3.11
CA LYS A 571 2.62 -20.15 2.33
C LYS A 571 1.53 -20.25 1.28
N LEU A 572 0.36 -19.65 1.53
CA LEU A 572 -0.78 -19.77 0.63
C LEU A 572 -0.66 -18.89 -0.62
N GLY A 573 0.15 -17.84 -0.61
CA GLY A 573 0.31 -16.93 -1.75
C GLY A 573 -1.05 -16.55 -2.36
N ALA A 574 -1.20 -16.70 -3.66
CA ALA A 574 -2.44 -16.45 -4.38
C ALA A 574 -3.25 -17.72 -4.65
N THR A 575 -3.13 -18.79 -3.85
CA THR A 575 -3.89 -20.04 -4.04
C THR A 575 -5.38 -19.93 -3.67
N LYS A 576 -5.75 -18.95 -2.84
CA LYS A 576 -7.12 -18.70 -2.37
C LYS A 576 -7.46 -17.22 -2.48
N HIS A 577 -8.74 -16.90 -2.34
CA HIS A 577 -9.20 -15.52 -2.20
C HIS A 577 -8.56 -14.89 -0.96
N TRP A 578 -8.15 -13.62 -1.02
CA TRP A 578 -7.41 -12.97 0.07
C TRP A 578 -8.19 -12.95 1.40
N ARG A 579 -9.53 -12.80 1.35
CA ARG A 579 -10.41 -12.93 2.54
C ARG A 579 -10.39 -14.32 3.18
N ASP A 580 -10.20 -15.39 2.41
CA ASP A 580 -10.06 -16.74 2.98
C ASP A 580 -8.75 -16.88 3.72
N ILE A 581 -7.67 -16.31 3.15
CA ILE A 581 -6.35 -16.33 3.78
C ILE A 581 -6.36 -15.45 5.03
N MET A 582 -6.96 -14.26 4.97
CA MET A 582 -7.16 -13.41 6.14
C MET A 582 -7.94 -14.11 7.24
N PHE A 583 -9.05 -14.79 6.90
CA PHE A 583 -9.88 -15.50 7.87
C PHE A 583 -9.11 -16.56 8.67
N ILE A 584 -8.15 -17.25 8.05
CA ILE A 584 -7.28 -18.21 8.75
C ILE A 584 -6.53 -17.55 9.90
N ALA A 585 -6.06 -16.32 9.70
CA ALA A 585 -5.29 -15.61 10.71
C ALA A 585 -6.14 -14.78 11.67
N THR A 586 -7.25 -14.19 11.21
CA THR A 586 -8.00 -13.19 11.99
C THR A 586 -9.36 -13.67 12.47
N GLY A 587 -9.89 -14.76 11.90
CA GLY A 587 -11.30 -15.15 12.08
C GLY A 587 -12.30 -14.18 11.42
N GLU A 588 -11.82 -13.20 10.65
CA GLU A 588 -12.63 -12.16 10.03
C GLU A 588 -12.50 -12.21 8.50
N ARG A 589 -13.59 -11.97 7.77
CA ARG A 589 -13.60 -11.88 6.28
C ARG A 589 -13.77 -10.46 5.77
N LYS A 590 -14.20 -9.55 6.63
CA LYS A 590 -14.45 -8.15 6.31
C LYS A 590 -13.16 -7.35 6.45
N LEU A 591 -12.87 -6.49 5.48
CA LEU A 591 -11.90 -5.41 5.67
C LEU A 591 -12.51 -4.41 6.64
N SER A 592 -11.83 -4.09 7.74
CA SER A 592 -12.41 -3.28 8.81
C SER A 592 -11.41 -2.33 9.46
N GLY A 593 -11.88 -1.13 9.78
CA GLY A 593 -11.17 -0.12 10.57
C GLY A 593 -11.11 -0.44 12.07
N ARG A 594 -11.71 -1.54 12.53
CA ARG A 594 -11.74 -1.93 13.95
C ARG A 594 -10.35 -2.01 14.59
N GLY A 595 -9.35 -2.55 13.90
CA GLY A 595 -7.98 -2.62 14.41
C GLY A 595 -7.39 -1.22 14.67
N ILE A 596 -7.69 -0.25 13.81
CA ILE A 596 -7.29 1.16 13.98
C ILE A 596 -7.99 1.75 15.21
N LEU A 597 -9.31 1.57 15.31
CA LEU A 597 -10.10 2.10 16.43
C LEU A 597 -9.64 1.54 17.79
N GLU A 598 -9.39 0.23 17.89
CA GLU A 598 -8.92 -0.40 19.12
C GLU A 598 -7.48 0.04 19.47
N TYR A 599 -6.61 0.23 18.48
CA TYR A 599 -5.24 0.72 18.70
C TYR A 599 -5.25 2.14 19.28
N PHE A 600 -6.08 3.03 18.72
CA PHE A 600 -6.17 4.43 19.10
C PHE A 600 -7.25 4.74 20.14
N ALA A 601 -7.87 3.72 20.75
CA ALA A 601 -8.96 3.93 21.72
C ALA A 601 -8.60 4.90 22.87
N PRO A 602 -7.42 4.83 23.51
CA PRO A 602 -7.05 5.80 24.55
C PRO A 602 -6.94 7.23 24.02
N LEU A 603 -6.43 7.39 22.80
CA LEU A 603 -6.35 8.68 22.13
C LEU A 603 -7.73 9.23 21.77
N PHE A 604 -8.66 8.36 21.37
CA PHE A 604 -10.02 8.77 21.06
C PHE A 604 -10.72 9.38 22.28
N THR A 605 -10.62 8.70 23.43
CA THR A 605 -11.16 9.21 24.70
C THR A 605 -10.56 10.56 25.06
N TRP A 606 -9.22 10.67 25.00
CA TRP A 606 -8.54 11.92 25.30
C TRP A 606 -8.93 13.05 24.35
N LEU A 607 -9.04 12.80 23.05
CA LEU A 607 -9.44 13.82 22.08
C LEU A 607 -10.84 14.34 22.36
N LYS A 608 -11.80 13.46 22.69
CA LYS A 608 -13.17 13.87 23.06
C LYS A 608 -13.18 14.80 24.28
N GLU A 609 -12.50 14.38 25.35
CA GLU A 609 -12.42 15.18 26.58
C GLU A 609 -11.72 16.51 26.32
N ARG A 610 -10.65 16.50 25.53
CA ARG A 610 -9.87 17.69 25.24
C ARG A 610 -10.61 18.66 24.33
N ASN A 611 -11.30 18.16 23.31
CA ASN A 611 -12.12 18.97 22.41
C ASN A 611 -13.28 19.59 23.17
N MET A 612 -13.92 18.86 24.08
CA MET A 612 -14.95 19.40 24.96
C MET A 612 -14.43 20.52 25.88
N GLN A 613 -13.24 20.35 26.48
CA GLN A 613 -12.61 21.39 27.31
C GLN A 613 -12.22 22.66 26.53
N LEU A 614 -11.90 22.50 25.24
CA LEU A 614 -11.51 23.58 24.34
C LEU A 614 -12.70 24.14 23.56
N GLU A 615 -13.92 23.64 23.81
CA GLU A 615 -15.15 24.02 23.10
C GLU A 615 -15.01 23.86 21.58
N LEU A 616 -14.35 22.79 21.14
CA LEU A 616 -14.14 22.47 19.72
C LEU A 616 -15.22 21.53 19.21
N GLU A 617 -15.86 21.88 18.10
CA GLU A 617 -16.85 21.03 17.44
C GLU A 617 -16.21 20.03 16.46
N PRO A 618 -16.37 18.70 16.66
CA PRO A 618 -15.87 17.69 15.74
C PRO A 618 -16.61 17.67 14.40
N GLY A 619 -15.87 17.54 13.30
CA GLY A 619 -16.41 17.65 11.95
C GLY A 619 -16.12 19.01 11.33
N TRP A 620 -16.61 19.25 10.11
CA TRP A 620 -16.36 20.49 9.38
C TRP A 620 -17.48 20.84 8.41
N GLU A 621 -17.61 22.14 8.12
CA GLU A 621 -18.35 22.73 7.02
C GLU A 621 -17.34 23.49 6.14
N ALA A 622 -16.97 22.90 4.99
CA ALA A 622 -16.04 23.55 4.08
C ALA A 622 -16.72 24.67 3.29
N ASP A 623 -15.94 25.71 2.99
CA ASP A 623 -16.35 26.69 1.99
C ASP A 623 -16.34 26.03 0.60
N GLU A 624 -17.35 26.33 -0.23
CA GLU A 624 -17.35 25.91 -1.63
C GLU A 624 -16.32 26.73 -2.43
N LEU A 625 -15.05 26.31 -2.38
CA LEU A 625 -13.92 27.04 -2.97
C LEU A 625 -13.53 26.56 -4.38
N CYS A 626 -14.36 25.74 -5.02
CA CYS A 626 -14.18 25.35 -6.42
C CYS A 626 -15.50 25.45 -7.17
N ARG A 627 -15.56 26.31 -8.19
CA ARG A 627 -16.75 26.51 -9.03
C ARG A 627 -16.52 25.99 -10.45
N ASN A 628 -17.60 25.62 -11.09
CA ASN A 628 -17.63 25.15 -12.48
C ASN A 628 -17.60 26.28 -13.53
N GLU A 629 -17.36 27.53 -13.10
CA GLU A 629 -17.34 28.75 -13.94
C GLU A 629 -16.18 28.80 -14.95
#